data_AF-A0A1J4S9K2-F1
#
_entry.id   AF-A0A1J4S9K2-F1
#
_cell.length_a   1.000
_cell.length_b   1.000
_cell.length_c   1.000
_cell.angle_alpha   90.00
_cell.angle_beta   90.00
_cell.angle_gamma   90.00
#
_symmetry.space_group_name_H-M   'P 1'
#
loop_
_entity.id
_entity.type
_entity.pdbx_description
1 polymer ?
#
loop_
_entity_poly.entity_id
_entity_poly.type
_entity_poly.pdbx_seq_one_letter_code
_entity_poly.pdbx_strand_id
1 'polypeptide(L)'
;MKKVFPLILGLTVLLAACGPKAAPTIDAASVQASAVAMAFTMAAQTQAALPTATATLPSTETPTLAPPSPTFALPTFPSVLPTATSAASGGACSGLMNPKPGGPQVYVVIDNRTKGTLTFSLYLNETPFACGFVRGVSSIGSRSSLGVTIPEGCYWPSAYVNDPKKPASLSGPQACIHGNDKITIIVDYQGMKWVFP
;
A
#
# COMPACT_ATOMS: atom_id res chain seq x y z
N MET A 1 31.53 8.87 50.23
CA MET A 1 30.28 9.59 49.85
C MET A 1 30.47 10.68 48.78
N LYS A 2 31.65 11.31 48.62
CA LYS A 2 31.92 12.37 47.61
C LYS A 2 31.85 11.97 46.12
N LYS A 3 31.84 10.66 45.79
CA LYS A 3 31.82 10.16 44.39
C LYS A 3 30.41 9.83 43.86
N VAL A 4 29.38 9.86 44.72
CA VAL A 4 28.00 9.50 44.33
C VAL A 4 27.23 10.74 43.81
N PHE A 5 27.60 11.93 44.28
CA PHE A 5 26.98 13.19 43.88
C PHE A 5 27.06 13.53 42.38
N PRO A 6 28.19 13.33 41.66
CA PRO A 6 28.23 13.63 40.23
C PRO A 6 27.39 12.66 39.38
N LEU A 7 27.15 11.44 39.88
CA LEU A 7 26.39 10.41 39.15
C LEU A 7 24.88 10.68 39.21
N ILE A 8 24.38 11.19 40.33
CA ILE A 8 22.97 11.58 40.48
C ILE A 8 22.67 12.86 39.69
N LEU A 9 23.63 13.81 39.65
CA LEU A 9 23.47 15.06 38.89
C LEU A 9 23.53 14.83 37.37
N GLY A 10 24.28 13.84 36.90
CA GLY A 10 24.30 13.47 35.48
C GLY A 10 22.97 12.84 35.03
N LEU A 11 22.35 11.99 35.87
CA LEU A 11 21.12 11.29 35.53
C LEU A 11 19.91 12.24 35.40
N THR A 12 19.85 13.31 36.20
CA THR A 12 18.76 14.29 36.12
C THR A 12 18.84 15.17 34.87
N VAL A 13 20.04 15.46 34.35
CA VAL A 13 20.22 16.19 33.07
C VAL A 13 19.81 15.33 31.88
N LEU A 14 20.05 14.02 31.92
CA LEU A 14 19.63 13.08 30.89
C LEU A 14 18.10 12.89 30.84
N LEU A 15 17.40 12.97 31.97
CA LEU A 15 15.94 12.91 32.01
C LEU A 15 15.27 14.22 31.54
N ALA A 16 15.92 15.38 31.71
CA ALA A 16 15.38 16.67 31.26
C ALA A 16 15.48 16.88 29.73
N ALA A 17 16.31 16.11 29.03
CA ALA A 17 16.41 16.14 27.56
C ALA A 17 15.27 15.38 26.85
N CYS A 18 14.45 14.63 27.60
CA CYS A 18 13.26 13.94 27.09
C CYS A 18 11.98 14.63 27.59
N GLY A 19 11.90 15.95 27.44
CA GLY A 19 10.65 16.69 27.60
C GLY A 19 9.69 16.39 26.43
N PRO A 20 8.37 16.62 26.60
CA PRO A 20 7.40 16.41 25.54
C PRO A 20 7.78 17.23 24.31
N LYS A 21 8.18 16.55 23.24
CA LYS A 21 8.42 17.14 21.93
C LYS A 21 7.12 17.82 21.51
N ALA A 22 7.16 19.14 21.30
CA ALA A 22 6.05 19.87 20.70
C ALA A 22 5.62 19.09 19.44
N ALA A 23 4.34 18.73 19.38
CA ALA A 23 3.80 18.05 18.21
C ALA A 23 4.15 18.91 16.99
N PRO A 24 4.81 18.36 15.96
CA PRO A 24 4.99 19.11 14.73
C PRO A 24 3.59 19.51 14.27
N THR A 25 3.34 20.80 14.15
CA THR A 25 2.15 21.29 13.46
C THR A 25 2.24 20.77 12.05
N ILE A 26 1.56 19.65 11.79
CA ILE A 26 1.42 19.08 10.47
C ILE A 26 0.49 20.03 9.71
N ASP A 27 1.07 21.03 9.08
CA ASP A 27 0.37 21.81 8.06
C ASP A 27 0.24 20.92 6.83
N ALA A 28 -0.97 20.76 6.30
CA ALA A 28 -1.23 19.87 5.17
C ALA A 28 -0.37 20.22 3.93
N ALA A 29 0.03 21.49 3.80
CA ALA A 29 0.94 21.93 2.74
C ALA A 29 2.37 21.39 2.92
N SER A 30 2.83 21.21 4.16
CA SER A 30 4.16 20.66 4.45
C SER A 30 4.25 19.14 4.18
N VAL A 31 3.14 18.42 4.35
CA VAL A 31 3.01 17.00 3.98
C VAL A 31 3.00 16.84 2.46
N GLN A 32 2.26 17.70 1.76
CA GLN A 32 2.25 17.71 0.29
C GLN A 32 3.63 18.08 -0.28
N ALA A 33 4.29 19.11 0.25
CA ALA A 33 5.62 19.50 -0.20
C ALA A 33 6.67 18.40 0.05
N SER A 34 6.58 17.70 1.19
CA SER A 34 7.48 16.59 1.53
C SER A 34 7.22 15.35 0.66
N ALA A 35 5.96 15.06 0.34
CA ALA A 35 5.59 13.98 -0.58
C ALA A 35 6.05 14.26 -2.02
N VAL A 36 5.94 15.52 -2.47
CA VAL A 36 6.40 15.95 -3.80
C VAL A 36 7.92 15.89 -3.89
N ALA A 37 8.65 16.31 -2.86
CA ALA A 37 10.11 16.25 -2.84
C ALA A 37 10.63 14.80 -2.93
N MET A 38 10.03 13.85 -2.20
CA MET A 38 10.42 12.44 -2.29
C MET A 38 10.05 11.81 -3.65
N ALA A 39 8.96 12.25 -4.28
CA ALA A 39 8.57 11.79 -5.61
C ALA A 39 9.55 12.27 -6.71
N PHE A 40 10.01 13.53 -6.65
CA PHE A 40 10.96 14.05 -7.63
C PHE A 40 12.36 13.41 -7.52
N THR A 41 12.80 13.04 -6.31
CA THR A 41 14.08 12.32 -6.13
C THR A 41 14.06 10.94 -6.77
N MET A 42 12.94 10.22 -6.67
CA MET A 42 12.79 8.90 -7.31
C MET A 42 12.72 9.00 -8.84
N ALA A 43 12.02 10.01 -9.37
CA ALA A 43 11.94 10.24 -10.81
C ALA A 43 13.31 10.56 -11.45
N ALA A 44 14.15 11.33 -10.76
CA ALA A 44 15.49 11.68 -11.25
C ALA A 44 16.44 10.47 -11.35
N GLN A 45 16.34 9.50 -10.43
CA GLN A 45 17.17 8.29 -10.48
C GLN A 45 16.81 7.37 -11.65
N THR A 46 15.54 7.32 -12.07
CA THR A 46 15.09 6.49 -13.21
C THR A 46 15.54 7.00 -14.59
N GLN A 47 15.76 8.31 -14.76
CA GLN A 47 16.27 8.83 -16.05
C GLN A 47 17.76 8.49 -16.28
N ALA A 48 18.51 8.22 -15.21
CA ALA A 48 19.91 7.81 -15.31
C ALA A 48 20.10 6.32 -15.65
N ALA A 49 19.02 5.52 -15.64
CA ALA A 49 19.06 4.08 -15.87
C ALA A 49 18.50 3.64 -17.24
N LEU A 50 18.20 4.58 -18.14
CA LEU A 50 17.84 4.26 -19.53
C LEU A 50 19.06 3.62 -20.22
N PRO A 51 18.99 2.35 -20.65
CA PRO A 51 20.07 1.74 -21.40
C PRO A 51 20.18 2.41 -22.77
N THR A 52 21.33 3.00 -23.05
CA THR A 52 21.69 3.48 -24.39
C THR A 52 21.61 2.30 -25.36
N ALA A 53 20.56 2.27 -26.17
CA ALA A 53 20.37 1.26 -27.20
C ALA A 53 21.44 1.44 -28.28
N THR A 54 22.38 0.49 -28.35
CA THR A 54 23.27 0.29 -29.48
C THR A 54 22.43 0.06 -30.74
N ALA A 55 22.41 1.03 -31.64
CA ALA A 55 21.74 0.92 -32.92
C ALA A 55 22.49 -0.08 -33.81
N THR A 56 21.83 -1.19 -34.14
CA THR A 56 22.18 -2.00 -35.31
C THR A 56 20.92 -2.10 -36.15
N LEU A 57 20.97 -1.65 -37.40
CA LEU A 57 20.30 -2.23 -38.57
C LEU A 57 20.85 -1.56 -39.84
N PRO A 58 20.91 -2.29 -40.98
CA PRO A 58 21.68 -1.95 -42.17
C PRO A 58 20.92 -1.03 -43.16
N SER A 59 21.68 -0.56 -44.16
CA SER A 59 21.35 0.37 -45.26
C SER A 59 20.00 0.14 -45.98
N THR A 60 19.39 1.23 -46.48
CA THR A 60 19.08 1.46 -47.92
C THR A 60 18.40 2.83 -48.14
N GLU A 61 19.10 3.65 -48.95
CA GLU A 61 18.71 4.72 -49.90
C GLU A 61 17.94 6.01 -49.49
N THR A 62 18.49 7.11 -50.01
CA THR A 62 18.23 8.55 -49.78
C THR A 62 17.28 9.13 -50.86
N PRO A 63 17.13 10.47 -50.98
CA PRO A 63 16.12 11.39 -50.44
C PRO A 63 15.01 11.76 -51.46
N THR A 64 13.93 12.49 -51.07
CA THR A 64 13.27 13.56 -51.92
C THR A 64 11.94 14.12 -51.36
N LEU A 65 11.97 15.45 -51.14
CA LEU A 65 10.95 16.52 -51.29
C LEU A 65 9.74 16.66 -50.32
N ALA A 66 9.74 17.77 -49.57
CA ALA A 66 8.56 18.50 -49.05
C ALA A 66 7.75 19.14 -50.23
N PRO A 67 6.43 19.46 -50.15
CA PRO A 67 5.83 20.54 -49.31
C PRO A 67 4.30 20.32 -48.98
N PRO A 68 3.44 21.33 -48.70
CA PRO A 68 3.42 22.37 -47.66
C PRO A 68 2.26 22.20 -46.63
N SER A 69 2.33 22.97 -45.54
CA SER A 69 1.35 23.03 -44.43
C SER A 69 -0.05 23.53 -44.82
N PRO A 70 -1.13 22.91 -44.31
CA PRO A 70 -2.41 23.59 -44.10
C PRO A 70 -2.70 23.81 -42.60
N THR A 71 -2.82 25.08 -42.22
CA THR A 71 -3.33 25.55 -40.92
C THR A 71 -4.79 25.12 -40.76
N PHE A 72 -5.07 24.21 -39.81
CA PHE A 72 -6.45 23.91 -39.37
C PHE A 72 -6.67 24.47 -37.96
N ALA A 73 -7.67 25.34 -37.84
CA ALA A 73 -8.14 25.86 -36.56
C ALA A 73 -8.77 24.73 -35.73
N LEU A 74 -8.30 24.54 -34.49
CA LEU A 74 -8.86 23.54 -33.56
C LEU A 74 -10.18 24.03 -32.96
N PRO A 75 -11.25 23.22 -32.95
CA PRO A 75 -12.45 23.51 -32.16
C PRO A 75 -12.12 23.42 -30.67
N THR A 76 -12.46 24.46 -29.92
CA THR A 76 -12.30 24.53 -28.46
C THR A 76 -13.39 23.68 -27.80
N PHE A 77 -13.00 22.55 -27.19
CA PHE A 77 -13.88 21.81 -26.28
C PHE A 77 -13.56 22.20 -24.83
N PRO A 78 -14.57 22.30 -23.94
CA PRO A 78 -14.36 22.62 -22.54
C PRO A 78 -13.49 21.55 -21.86
N SER A 79 -12.42 22.01 -21.22
CA SER A 79 -11.53 21.21 -20.39
C SER A 79 -12.27 20.69 -19.16
N VAL A 80 -12.85 19.49 -19.29
CA VAL A 80 -13.01 18.60 -18.14
C VAL A 80 -11.70 17.84 -18.02
N LEU A 81 -10.82 18.33 -17.16
CA LEU A 81 -9.58 17.64 -16.82
C LEU A 81 -9.96 16.24 -16.30
N PRO A 82 -9.62 15.14 -16.99
CA PRO A 82 -9.68 13.84 -16.33
C PRO A 82 -8.67 13.91 -15.19
N THR A 83 -9.13 13.74 -13.96
CA THR A 83 -8.23 13.38 -12.86
C THR A 83 -7.58 12.06 -13.28
N ALA A 84 -6.40 12.16 -13.87
CA ALA A 84 -5.54 11.02 -14.11
C ALA A 84 -5.12 10.51 -12.73
N THR A 85 -5.93 9.62 -12.16
CA THR A 85 -5.40 8.64 -11.22
C THR A 85 -4.41 7.83 -12.04
N SER A 86 -3.12 8.13 -11.91
CA SER A 86 -2.08 7.27 -12.44
C SER A 86 -2.37 5.87 -11.92
N ALA A 87 -2.78 4.97 -12.80
CA ALA A 87 -2.76 3.56 -12.47
C ALA A 87 -1.33 3.27 -12.02
N ALA A 88 -1.17 2.88 -10.76
CA ALA A 88 0.11 2.40 -10.30
C ALA A 88 0.55 1.33 -11.28
N SER A 89 1.69 1.53 -11.94
CA SER A 89 2.37 0.52 -12.73
C SER A 89 2.95 -0.53 -11.78
N GLY A 90 2.08 -1.18 -11.00
CA GLY A 90 2.35 -2.45 -10.38
C GLY A 90 1.99 -3.53 -11.39
N GLY A 91 2.66 -4.69 -11.33
CA GLY A 91 2.30 -5.82 -12.18
C GLY A 91 0.81 -6.17 -12.06
N ALA A 92 0.32 -7.09 -12.91
CA ALA A 92 -1.11 -7.47 -12.96
C ALA A 92 -1.74 -7.81 -11.59
N CYS A 93 -0.91 -8.06 -10.58
CA CYS A 93 -1.26 -8.40 -9.22
C CYS A 93 -1.40 -7.24 -8.22
N SER A 94 -0.93 -6.03 -8.52
CA SER A 94 -0.95 -4.92 -7.54
C SER A 94 -2.32 -4.25 -7.39
N GLY A 95 -3.32 -4.70 -8.16
CA GLY A 95 -4.67 -4.17 -8.16
C GLY A 95 -5.66 -4.91 -7.26
N LEU A 96 -6.91 -4.47 -7.32
CA LEU A 96 -8.02 -5.23 -6.76
C LEU A 96 -8.22 -6.53 -7.55
N MET A 97 -8.46 -7.61 -6.84
CA MET A 97 -8.80 -8.90 -7.44
C MET A 97 -10.07 -8.79 -8.29
N ASN A 98 -10.14 -9.61 -9.35
CA ASN A 98 -11.33 -9.75 -10.19
C ASN A 98 -12.54 -10.10 -9.30
N PRO A 99 -13.73 -9.51 -9.50
CA PRO A 99 -14.91 -9.75 -8.64
C PRO A 99 -15.37 -11.21 -8.60
N LYS A 100 -14.99 -12.01 -9.61
CA LYS A 100 -15.20 -13.44 -9.64
C LYS A 100 -13.87 -14.14 -9.95
N PRO A 101 -13.03 -14.38 -8.94
CA PRO A 101 -11.81 -15.14 -9.13
C PRO A 101 -12.15 -16.58 -9.50
N GLY A 102 -11.36 -17.18 -10.41
CA GLY A 102 -11.47 -18.60 -10.71
C GLY A 102 -10.88 -19.47 -9.61
N GLY A 103 -10.97 -20.79 -9.78
CA GLY A 103 -10.34 -21.76 -8.89
C GLY A 103 -11.21 -22.18 -7.69
N PRO A 104 -10.68 -23.10 -6.85
CA PRO A 104 -11.34 -23.53 -5.62
C PRO A 104 -11.49 -22.36 -4.65
N GLN A 105 -12.62 -22.31 -3.94
CA GLN A 105 -12.95 -21.23 -3.02
C GLN A 105 -13.04 -21.75 -1.59
N VAL A 106 -12.54 -20.95 -0.65
CA VAL A 106 -12.52 -21.24 0.78
C VAL A 106 -13.25 -20.16 1.53
N TYR A 107 -14.01 -20.57 2.55
CA TYR A 107 -14.71 -19.65 3.43
C TYR A 107 -13.82 -19.26 4.62
N VAL A 108 -13.53 -17.97 4.73
CA VAL A 108 -12.67 -17.39 5.76
C VAL A 108 -13.48 -16.43 6.62
N VAL A 109 -13.34 -16.54 7.94
CA VAL A 109 -13.95 -15.64 8.91
C VAL A 109 -12.88 -14.69 9.45
N ILE A 110 -13.13 -13.39 9.39
CA ILE A 110 -12.27 -12.38 9.99
C ILE A 110 -12.94 -11.91 11.27
N ASP A 111 -12.31 -12.18 12.41
CA ASP A 111 -12.83 -11.89 13.76
C ASP A 111 -12.13 -10.66 14.36
N ASN A 112 -12.86 -9.54 14.43
CA ASN A 112 -12.37 -8.32 15.05
C ASN A 112 -12.55 -8.38 16.56
N ARG A 113 -11.46 -8.56 17.33
CA ARG A 113 -11.48 -8.50 18.80
C ARG A 113 -11.09 -7.15 19.38
N THR A 114 -10.82 -6.17 18.53
CA THR A 114 -10.52 -4.80 18.94
C THR A 114 -11.80 -4.03 19.29
N LYS A 115 -11.64 -2.88 19.93
CA LYS A 115 -12.75 -1.96 20.24
C LYS A 115 -12.99 -0.94 19.13
N GLY A 116 -12.11 -0.86 18.13
CA GLY A 116 -12.25 0.02 16.96
C GLY A 116 -12.80 -0.72 15.75
N THR A 117 -13.21 0.04 14.74
CA THR A 117 -13.51 -0.51 13.41
C THR A 117 -12.19 -0.91 12.75
N LEU A 118 -12.15 -2.08 12.12
CA LEU A 118 -10.99 -2.53 11.37
C LEU A 118 -11.14 -2.16 9.90
N THR A 119 -10.13 -1.51 9.35
CA THR A 119 -9.91 -1.49 7.91
C THR A 119 -9.01 -2.67 7.56
N PHE A 120 -9.57 -3.75 7.03
CA PHE A 120 -8.83 -4.97 6.73
C PHE A 120 -8.55 -5.09 5.23
N SER A 121 -7.37 -5.60 4.88
CA SER A 121 -6.94 -5.84 3.51
C SER A 121 -6.22 -7.17 3.46
N LEU A 122 -6.52 -7.95 2.42
CA LEU A 122 -5.94 -9.26 2.23
C LEU A 122 -5.39 -9.32 0.83
N TYR A 123 -4.07 -9.49 0.71
CA TYR A 123 -3.39 -9.54 -0.58
C TYR A 123 -3.08 -11.00 -0.95
N LEU A 124 -3.53 -11.44 -2.12
CA LEU A 124 -3.24 -12.75 -2.68
C LEU A 124 -1.99 -12.67 -3.56
N ASN A 125 -1.00 -13.52 -3.26
CA ASN A 125 0.12 -13.76 -4.17
C ASN A 125 -0.35 -14.31 -5.52
N GLU A 126 0.48 -14.22 -6.55
CA GLU A 126 0.14 -14.72 -7.88
C GLU A 126 -0.24 -16.22 -7.85
N THR A 127 -1.44 -16.52 -8.37
CA THR A 127 -1.95 -17.88 -8.57
C THR A 127 -2.43 -18.02 -10.02
N PRO A 128 -2.58 -19.24 -10.56
CA PRO A 128 -3.07 -19.44 -11.92
C PRO A 128 -4.49 -18.92 -12.19
N PHE A 129 -5.26 -18.55 -11.16
CA PHE A 129 -6.66 -18.16 -11.32
C PHE A 129 -6.97 -16.72 -10.91
N ALA A 130 -6.20 -16.17 -9.96
CA ALA A 130 -6.45 -14.84 -9.41
C ALA A 130 -5.24 -14.33 -8.62
N CYS A 131 -5.13 -13.02 -8.49
CA CYS A 131 -4.21 -12.42 -7.53
C CYS A 131 -4.58 -10.96 -7.22
N GLY A 132 -3.93 -10.38 -6.20
CA GLY A 132 -4.18 -9.00 -5.75
C GLY A 132 -5.09 -8.88 -4.52
N PHE A 133 -5.60 -7.68 -4.27
CA PHE A 133 -6.34 -7.37 -3.05
C PHE A 133 -7.78 -7.92 -3.08
N VAL A 134 -8.14 -8.68 -2.07
CA VAL A 134 -9.49 -9.23 -1.88
C VAL A 134 -10.50 -8.09 -1.72
N ARG A 135 -11.62 -8.21 -2.42
CA ARG A 135 -12.74 -7.27 -2.33
C ARG A 135 -13.67 -7.62 -1.17
N GLY A 136 -14.31 -6.60 -0.60
CA GLY A 136 -15.39 -6.77 0.38
C GLY A 136 -14.95 -7.00 1.82
N VAL A 137 -13.65 -7.00 2.12
CA VAL A 137 -13.11 -7.15 3.48
C VAL A 137 -12.72 -5.81 4.13
N SER A 138 -13.06 -4.69 3.51
CA SER A 138 -12.45 -3.38 3.81
C SER A 138 -12.86 -2.74 5.13
N SER A 139 -14.02 -3.10 5.71
CA SER A 139 -14.48 -2.51 6.97
C SER A 139 -15.22 -3.53 7.81
N ILE A 140 -14.75 -3.77 9.03
CA ILE A 140 -15.33 -4.72 9.98
C ILE A 140 -15.59 -3.97 11.27
N GLY A 141 -16.83 -3.98 11.74
CA GLY A 141 -17.25 -3.27 12.96
C GLY A 141 -16.48 -3.75 14.20
N SER A 142 -16.45 -2.93 15.24
CA SER A 142 -15.85 -3.29 16.53
C SER A 142 -16.47 -4.56 17.09
N ARG A 143 -15.66 -5.51 17.60
CA ARG A 143 -16.16 -6.76 18.21
C ARG A 143 -17.11 -7.56 17.32
N SER A 144 -16.90 -7.52 16.01
CA SER A 144 -17.72 -8.23 15.02
C SER A 144 -16.86 -9.13 14.15
N SER A 145 -17.51 -10.08 13.47
CA SER A 145 -16.83 -10.98 12.56
C SER A 145 -17.45 -10.87 11.17
N LEU A 146 -16.62 -10.99 10.12
CA LEU A 146 -17.04 -10.96 8.73
C LEU A 146 -16.59 -12.25 8.04
N GLY A 147 -17.55 -12.98 7.47
CA GLY A 147 -17.26 -14.13 6.63
C GLY A 147 -17.13 -13.73 5.16
N VAL A 148 -16.07 -14.21 4.49
CA VAL A 148 -15.85 -14.00 3.07
C VAL A 148 -15.42 -15.29 2.38
N THR A 149 -15.81 -15.43 1.13
CA THR A 149 -15.37 -16.54 0.29
C THR A 149 -14.26 -16.04 -0.64
N ILE A 150 -13.09 -16.64 -0.56
CA ILE A 150 -11.88 -16.23 -1.30
C ILE A 150 -11.25 -17.43 -2.00
N PRO A 151 -10.53 -17.26 -3.12
CA PRO A 151 -9.87 -18.38 -3.77
C PRO A 151 -8.76 -18.97 -2.91
N GLU A 152 -8.39 -20.23 -3.14
CA GLU A 152 -7.21 -20.83 -2.52
C GLU A 152 -5.92 -20.09 -2.91
N GLY A 153 -4.96 -20.04 -1.99
CA GLY A 153 -3.65 -19.44 -2.23
C GLY A 153 -2.99 -18.85 -0.99
N CYS A 154 -1.87 -18.16 -1.21
CA CYS A 154 -1.08 -17.56 -0.14
C CYS A 154 -1.41 -16.08 0.03
N TYR A 155 -1.80 -15.72 1.25
CA TYR A 155 -2.30 -14.40 1.57
C TYR A 155 -1.43 -13.66 2.57
N TRP A 156 -1.34 -12.35 2.36
CA TRP A 156 -0.74 -11.38 3.28
C TRP A 156 -1.83 -10.50 3.89
N PRO A 157 -2.18 -10.70 5.17
CA PRO A 157 -3.18 -9.89 5.85
C PRO A 157 -2.55 -8.60 6.39
N SER A 158 -3.22 -7.48 6.15
CA SER A 158 -2.94 -6.19 6.77
C SER A 158 -4.23 -5.60 7.33
N ALA A 159 -4.13 -4.94 8.48
CA ALA A 159 -5.28 -4.34 9.14
C ALA A 159 -4.90 -3.02 9.79
N TYR A 160 -5.80 -2.05 9.71
CA TYR A 160 -5.71 -0.81 10.47
C TYR A 160 -6.86 -0.74 11.48
N VAL A 161 -6.52 -0.66 12.76
CA VAL A 161 -7.46 -0.49 13.86
C VAL A 161 -7.77 0.99 14.02
N ASN A 162 -8.99 1.38 13.66
CA ASN A 162 -9.49 2.72 13.88
C ASN A 162 -10.18 2.81 15.25
N ASP A 163 -9.37 2.78 16.31
CA ASP A 163 -9.81 3.04 17.69
C ASP A 163 -9.29 4.43 18.11
N PRO A 164 -10.16 5.37 18.56
CA PRO A 164 -9.74 6.70 18.98
C PRO A 164 -8.76 6.69 20.17
N LYS A 165 -8.72 5.62 20.97
CA LYS A 165 -7.83 5.51 22.14
C LYS A 165 -6.53 4.78 21.83
N LYS A 166 -6.54 3.87 20.86
CA LYS A 166 -5.43 2.98 20.54
C LYS A 166 -5.41 2.62 19.04
N PRO A 167 -5.12 3.58 18.14
CA PRO A 167 -4.96 3.26 16.75
C PRO A 167 -3.75 2.35 16.56
N ALA A 168 -3.87 1.37 15.68
CA ALA A 168 -2.79 0.40 15.42
C ALA A 168 -2.79 -0.02 13.95
N SER A 169 -1.60 -0.13 13.36
CA SER A 169 -1.40 -0.78 12.07
C SER A 169 -0.81 -2.15 12.33
N LEU A 170 -1.48 -3.19 11.87
CA LEU A 170 -1.14 -4.57 12.09
C LEU A 170 -0.86 -5.24 10.74
N SER A 171 0.25 -5.95 10.66
CA SER A 171 0.55 -6.87 9.57
C SER A 171 0.69 -8.25 10.14
N GLY A 172 0.08 -9.23 9.50
CA GLY A 172 0.08 -10.61 9.96
C GLY A 172 1.05 -11.44 9.13
N PRO A 173 1.40 -12.64 9.62
CA PRO A 173 2.23 -13.54 8.86
C PRO A 173 1.50 -13.97 7.59
N GLN A 174 2.28 -14.21 6.53
CA GLN A 174 1.77 -14.89 5.34
C GLN A 174 1.24 -16.26 5.73
N ALA A 175 0.07 -16.63 5.22
CA ALA A 175 -0.43 -18.00 5.34
C ALA A 175 -1.01 -18.48 4.01
N CYS A 176 -0.79 -19.76 3.71
CA CYS A 176 -1.34 -20.41 2.54
C CYS A 176 -2.58 -21.21 2.92
N ILE A 177 -3.65 -20.97 2.19
CA ILE A 177 -4.98 -21.52 2.41
C ILE A 177 -5.24 -22.54 1.31
N HIS A 178 -5.57 -23.76 1.71
CA HIS A 178 -5.87 -24.88 0.82
C HIS A 178 -7.07 -25.65 1.35
N GLY A 179 -7.91 -26.19 0.45
CA GLY A 179 -8.99 -27.10 0.81
C GLY A 179 -10.23 -26.43 1.39
N ASN A 180 -11.04 -27.24 2.09
CA ASN A 180 -12.38 -26.87 2.54
C ASN A 180 -12.42 -26.42 4.01
N ASP A 181 -11.29 -25.95 4.53
CA ASP A 181 -11.12 -25.66 5.95
C ASP A 181 -11.83 -24.35 6.35
N LYS A 182 -12.51 -24.38 7.50
CA LYS A 182 -13.05 -23.16 8.12
C LYS A 182 -11.90 -22.41 8.79
N ILE A 183 -11.37 -21.41 8.09
CA ILE A 183 -10.23 -20.64 8.58
C ILE A 183 -10.74 -19.37 9.25
N THR A 184 -10.18 -19.05 10.42
CA THR A 184 -10.49 -17.80 11.13
C THR A 184 -9.25 -16.94 11.30
N ILE A 185 -9.31 -15.68 10.86
CA ILE A 185 -8.29 -14.67 11.10
C ILE A 185 -8.72 -13.87 12.32
N ILE A 186 -8.01 -14.00 13.44
CA ILE A 186 -8.29 -13.21 14.64
C ILE A 186 -7.41 -11.98 14.63
N VAL A 187 -8.03 -10.81 14.79
CA VAL A 187 -7.35 -9.52 14.87
C VAL A 187 -7.57 -8.92 16.26
N ASP A 188 -6.48 -8.67 16.98
CA ASP A 188 -6.49 -8.00 18.29
C ASP A 188 -5.38 -6.94 18.37
N TYR A 189 -5.25 -6.23 19.51
CA TYR A 189 -4.20 -5.21 19.66
C TYR A 189 -2.78 -5.78 19.80
N GLN A 190 -2.62 -7.10 19.97
CA GLN A 190 -1.31 -7.77 20.01
C GLN A 190 -0.87 -8.18 18.61
N GLY A 191 -1.81 -8.43 17.70
CA GLY A 191 -1.51 -8.74 16.31
C GLY A 191 -2.62 -9.47 15.59
N MET A 192 -2.22 -10.17 14.53
CA MET A 192 -3.11 -11.02 13.74
C MET A 192 -2.63 -12.46 13.77
N LYS A 193 -3.57 -13.39 13.91
CA LYS A 193 -3.29 -14.83 13.91
C LYS A 193 -4.26 -15.58 13.02
N TRP A 194 -3.72 -16.56 12.31
CA TRP A 194 -4.49 -17.54 11.57
C TRP A 194 -4.86 -18.69 12.50
N VAL A 195 -6.12 -19.07 12.51
CA VAL A 195 -6.64 -20.23 13.21
C VAL A 195 -7.18 -21.19 12.17
N PHE A 196 -6.51 -22.32 12.06
CA PHE A 196 -6.93 -23.48 11.29
C PHE A 196 -7.69 -24.44 12.22
N PRO A 197 -8.65 -25.23 11.68
CA PRO A 197 -9.35 -26.24 12.45
C PRO A 197 -8.41 -27.30 13.05
#